data_AF-A0A1M3BND2-F1
#
_entry.id   AF-A0A1M3BND2-F1
#
_cell.length_a   1.000
_cell.length_b   1.000
_cell.length_c   1.000
_cell.angle_alpha   90.00
_cell.angle_beta   90.00
_cell.angle_gamma   90.00
#
_symmetry.space_group_name_H-M   'P 1'
#
loop_
_entity.id
_entity.type
_entity.pdbx_description
1 polymer ?
#
loop_
_entity_poly.entity_id
_entity_poly.type
_entity_poly.pdbx_seq_one_letter_code
_entity_poly.pdbx_strand_id
1 'polypeptide(L)'
;MAGGRQIDFAAEGLLDDLEGGAREARLGLLEKLSAEGVSLAELRDAVASGHLTVLPVERAIAGDGPRYSANEIARQSGLGLELALAFRAALGIPYGDDLDDKVGTQADLDAAVRTKAILDAGFPVEEMLRNARVVGMATARVAEANRDLVVRNLTAPGDNERELAERLVGSVEFLLPLGTEFLGYAFQANLLEQVKRDVIGAADLASGDIGGVVERTVCFADLVEFTSLGEEIAPEELGAVVGHFEELATGVVTAPIRLVKTIGDAVMLVSPQAEPLVEVALDLVAAAAAEGDQFPVLRAGIATGPTLPQSGDYYGRSVNLASRITGIARPGSVLVDSPTREAAGEDHFAYSFAGERRLKGIDARQKLFRVRRG
;
A
#
# COMPACT_ATOMS: atom_id res chain seq x y z
N MET A 1 -11.36 21.14 44.82
CA MET A 1 -12.55 21.58 44.04
C MET A 1 -12.24 22.96 43.46
N ALA A 2 -11.43 23.04 42.42
CA ALA A 2 -11.17 24.29 41.72
C ALA A 2 -12.26 24.45 40.66
N GLY A 3 -13.08 25.50 40.76
CA GLY A 3 -14.09 25.82 39.76
C GLY A 3 -13.44 26.15 38.44
N GLY A 4 -13.46 25.21 37.49
CA GLY A 4 -13.08 25.46 36.11
C GLY A 4 -14.01 26.53 35.54
N ARG A 5 -13.44 27.63 35.07
CA ARG A 5 -14.18 28.72 34.43
C ARG A 5 -14.82 28.15 33.16
N GLN A 6 -16.15 28.08 33.12
CA GLN A 6 -16.89 27.62 31.94
C GLN A 6 -16.56 28.57 30.77
N ILE A 7 -16.09 28.00 29.66
CA ILE A 7 -15.68 28.77 28.48
C ILE A 7 -16.95 29.30 27.79
N ASP A 8 -16.98 30.59 27.49
CA ASP A 8 -18.05 31.20 26.69
C ASP A 8 -17.67 31.16 25.20
N PHE A 9 -17.96 30.05 24.54
CA PHE A 9 -17.57 29.83 23.14
C PHE A 9 -18.15 30.85 22.15
N ALA A 10 -19.28 31.49 22.49
CA ALA A 10 -19.86 32.55 21.67
C ALA A 10 -19.05 33.84 21.79
N ALA A 11 -18.66 34.23 23.01
CA ALA A 11 -17.79 35.38 23.22
C ALA A 11 -16.39 35.20 22.61
N GLU A 12 -15.96 33.93 22.47
CA GLU A 12 -14.70 33.54 21.83
C GLU A 12 -14.77 33.46 20.29
N GLY A 13 -15.92 33.75 19.68
CA GLY A 13 -16.12 33.75 18.23
C GLY A 13 -16.16 32.36 17.58
N LEU A 14 -16.18 31.28 18.36
CA LEU A 14 -16.11 29.90 17.83
C LEU A 14 -17.42 29.41 17.18
N LEU A 15 -18.48 30.21 17.35
CA LEU A 15 -19.83 29.97 16.82
C LEU A 15 -20.22 31.02 15.78
N ASP A 16 -19.31 31.90 15.38
CA ASP A 16 -19.62 32.96 14.43
C ASP A 16 -20.06 32.34 13.08
N ASP A 17 -20.94 33.06 12.37
CA ASP A 17 -21.52 32.65 11.08
C ASP A 17 -22.40 31.38 11.10
N LEU A 18 -22.65 30.78 12.27
CA LEU A 18 -23.53 29.61 12.43
C LEU A 18 -24.88 29.98 13.07
N GLU A 19 -25.97 29.47 12.49
CA GLU A 19 -27.33 29.60 12.99
C GLU A 19 -28.04 28.24 13.13
N GLY A 20 -29.11 28.20 13.92
CA GLY A 20 -29.98 27.03 14.08
C GLY A 20 -29.24 25.76 14.50
N GLY A 21 -29.61 24.62 13.90
CA GLY A 21 -29.05 23.31 14.24
C GLY A 21 -27.54 23.17 14.03
N ALA A 22 -26.95 23.91 13.08
CA ALA A 22 -25.49 23.92 12.87
C ALA A 22 -24.76 24.57 14.06
N ARG A 23 -25.32 25.66 14.60
CA ARG A 23 -24.80 26.33 15.80
C ARG A 23 -24.89 25.44 17.03
N GLU A 24 -26.02 24.75 17.21
CA GLU A 24 -26.23 23.81 18.33
C GLU A 24 -25.28 22.62 18.25
N ALA A 25 -25.07 22.05 17.05
CA ALA A 25 -24.14 20.94 16.84
C ALA A 25 -22.71 21.34 17.18
N ARG A 26 -22.24 22.49 16.66
CA ARG A 26 -20.91 23.04 16.95
C ARG A 26 -20.71 23.29 18.44
N LEU A 27 -21.68 23.91 19.10
CA LEU A 27 -21.62 24.17 20.55
C LEU A 27 -21.49 22.87 21.34
N GLY A 28 -22.30 21.86 21.04
CA GLY A 28 -22.24 20.56 21.71
C GLY A 28 -20.89 19.85 21.52
N LEU A 29 -20.27 19.99 20.35
CA LEU A 29 -18.94 19.45 20.08
C LEU A 29 -17.84 20.17 20.87
N LEU A 30 -17.87 21.52 20.91
CA LEU A 30 -16.93 22.33 21.69
C LEU A 30 -17.04 22.04 23.20
N GLU A 31 -18.26 21.92 23.73
CA GLU A 31 -18.50 21.58 25.13
C GLU A 31 -17.94 20.19 25.47
N LYS A 32 -18.17 19.19 24.61
CA LYS A 32 -17.63 17.84 24.78
C LYS A 32 -16.10 17.85 24.81
N LEU A 33 -15.47 18.45 23.80
CA LEU A 33 -14.02 18.51 23.69
C LEU A 33 -13.37 19.27 24.86
N SER A 34 -13.99 20.37 25.30
CA SER A 34 -13.52 21.09 26.49
C SER A 34 -13.65 20.26 27.77
N ALA A 35 -14.71 19.47 27.92
CA ALA A 35 -14.87 18.55 29.05
C ALA A 35 -13.83 17.41 29.02
N GLU A 36 -13.38 17.01 27.84
CA GLU A 36 -12.28 16.05 27.61
C GLU A 36 -10.88 16.68 27.78
N GLY A 37 -10.81 17.97 28.13
CA GLY A 37 -9.58 18.67 28.48
C GLY A 37 -8.86 19.34 27.31
N VAL A 38 -9.50 19.47 26.15
CA VAL A 38 -8.95 20.24 25.02
C VAL A 38 -8.88 21.72 25.40
N SER A 39 -7.72 22.34 25.16
CA SER A 39 -7.49 23.73 25.52
C SER A 39 -8.25 24.69 24.60
N LEU A 40 -8.60 25.89 25.10
CA LEU A 40 -9.24 26.92 24.26
C LEU A 40 -8.37 27.31 23.05
N ALA A 41 -7.05 27.26 23.19
CA ALA A 41 -6.12 27.53 22.10
C ALA A 41 -6.25 26.48 20.98
N GLU A 42 -6.29 25.19 21.35
CA GLU A 42 -6.52 24.10 20.41
C GLU A 42 -7.90 24.20 19.74
N LEU A 43 -8.96 24.52 20.50
CA LEU A 43 -10.31 24.69 19.94
C LEU A 43 -10.39 25.85 18.93
N ARG A 44 -9.73 26.98 19.21
CA ARG A 44 -9.63 28.11 18.29
C ARG A 44 -8.92 27.73 17.01
N ASP A 45 -7.79 27.05 17.12
CA ASP A 45 -7.01 26.60 15.96
C ASP A 45 -7.81 25.61 15.11
N ALA A 46 -8.49 24.64 15.74
CA ALA A 46 -9.33 23.67 15.05
C ALA A 46 -10.54 24.31 14.34
N VAL A 47 -11.14 25.36 14.92
CA VAL A 47 -12.22 26.11 14.25
C VAL A 47 -11.67 26.93 13.08
N ALA A 48 -10.56 27.65 13.28
CA ALA A 48 -9.96 28.50 12.25
C ALA A 48 -9.46 27.71 11.04
N SER A 49 -8.97 26.48 11.26
CA SER A 49 -8.50 25.57 10.21
C SER A 49 -9.62 24.71 9.60
N GLY A 50 -10.83 24.74 10.14
CA GLY A 50 -11.93 23.88 9.70
C GLY A 50 -11.76 22.40 10.10
N HIS A 51 -10.91 22.10 11.07
CA HIS A 51 -10.59 20.75 11.54
C HIS A 51 -11.37 20.30 12.78
N LEU A 52 -12.26 21.13 13.33
CA LEU A 52 -12.96 20.81 14.57
C LEU A 52 -13.71 19.47 14.51
N THR A 53 -14.33 19.13 13.38
CA THR A 53 -15.04 17.86 13.17
C THR A 53 -14.15 16.63 13.33
N VAL A 54 -12.87 16.74 12.97
CA VAL A 54 -11.92 15.62 12.97
C VAL A 54 -11.01 15.60 14.20
N LEU A 55 -10.92 16.70 14.95
CA LEU A 55 -10.14 16.75 16.20
C LEU A 55 -10.48 15.62 17.20
N PRO A 56 -11.76 15.25 17.45
CA PRO A 56 -12.07 14.08 18.26
C PRO A 56 -11.49 12.77 17.71
N VAL A 57 -11.45 12.63 16.39
CA VAL A 57 -10.93 11.45 15.68
C VAL A 57 -9.42 11.36 15.85
N GLU A 58 -8.71 12.48 15.68
CA GLU A 58 -7.27 12.57 15.92
C GLU A 58 -6.92 12.16 17.35
N ARG A 59 -7.70 12.62 18.33
CA ARG A 59 -7.53 12.25 19.74
C ARG A 59 -7.85 10.78 19.98
N ALA A 60 -8.88 10.22 19.36
CA ALA A 60 -9.19 8.80 19.46
C ALA A 60 -8.04 7.91 18.91
N ILE A 61 -7.36 8.35 17.85
CA ILE A 61 -6.19 7.64 17.28
C ILE A 61 -4.93 7.84 18.12
N ALA A 62 -4.65 9.08 18.53
CA ALA A 62 -3.49 9.44 19.35
C ALA A 62 -3.63 9.01 20.82
N GLY A 63 -4.82 8.52 21.20
CA GLY A 63 -5.23 8.15 22.54
C GLY A 63 -5.13 9.34 23.50
N ASP A 64 -4.10 9.28 24.32
CA ASP A 64 -3.79 10.25 25.37
C ASP A 64 -3.30 11.62 24.84
N GLY A 65 -3.24 11.76 23.52
CA GLY A 65 -2.87 12.96 22.77
C GLY A 65 -1.36 13.21 22.68
N PRO A 66 -0.96 14.27 21.96
CA PRO A 66 0.41 14.74 21.95
C PRO A 66 0.87 15.21 23.35
N ARG A 67 2.01 14.71 23.80
CA ARG A 67 2.56 14.91 25.17
C ARG A 67 4.04 15.23 25.21
N TYR A 68 4.77 14.78 24.19
CA TYR A 68 6.22 14.81 24.16
C TYR A 68 6.74 15.58 22.96
N SER A 69 7.78 16.38 23.17
CA SER A 69 8.57 16.95 22.09
C SER A 69 9.57 15.94 21.52
N ALA A 70 10.16 16.24 20.35
CA ALA A 70 11.21 15.40 19.77
C ALA A 70 12.42 15.29 20.72
N ASN A 71 12.77 16.40 21.39
CA ASN A 71 13.81 16.45 22.42
C ASN A 71 13.49 15.57 23.64
N GLU A 72 12.23 15.59 24.09
CA GLU A 72 11.77 14.74 25.19
C GLU A 72 11.83 13.25 24.83
N ILE A 73 11.36 12.88 23.63
CA ILE A 73 11.40 11.49 23.14
C ILE A 73 12.83 10.98 23.03
N ALA A 74 13.73 11.75 22.42
CA ALA A 74 15.13 11.37 22.25
C ALA A 74 15.83 11.15 23.59
N ARG A 75 15.60 12.04 24.56
CA ARG A 75 16.18 11.97 25.91
C ARG A 75 15.61 10.80 26.73
N GLN A 76 14.30 10.58 26.68
CA GLN A 76 13.65 9.52 27.48
C GLN A 76 13.90 8.12 26.90
N SER A 77 13.97 7.99 25.57
CA SER A 77 14.26 6.70 24.92
C SER A 77 15.75 6.34 24.88
N GLY A 78 16.63 7.35 24.96
CA GLY A 78 18.07 7.16 24.78
C GLY A 78 18.51 6.92 23.32
N LEU A 79 17.60 7.06 22.34
CA LEU A 79 17.88 6.83 20.91
C LEU A 79 18.82 7.87 20.30
N GLY A 80 18.99 9.02 20.96
CA GLY A 80 19.68 10.18 20.39
C GLY A 80 18.78 10.93 19.42
N LEU A 81 18.87 12.26 19.43
CA LEU A 81 17.92 13.12 18.69
C LEU A 81 18.00 12.88 17.18
N GLU A 82 19.21 12.85 16.61
CA GLU A 82 19.41 12.65 15.17
C GLU A 82 18.76 11.35 14.66
N LEU A 83 18.94 10.25 15.40
CA LEU A 83 18.33 8.97 15.04
C LEU A 83 16.81 9.00 15.24
N ALA A 84 16.31 9.62 16.31
CA ALA A 84 14.86 9.76 16.52
C ALA A 84 14.19 10.54 15.37
N LEU A 85 14.82 11.63 14.91
CA LEU A 85 14.36 12.39 13.73
C LEU A 85 14.44 11.53 12.47
N ALA A 86 15.55 10.83 12.25
CA ALA A 86 15.77 10.03 11.04
C ALA A 86 14.79 8.85 10.92
N PHE A 87 14.52 8.13 12.02
CA PHE A 87 13.55 7.02 12.02
C PHE A 87 12.13 7.52 11.79
N ARG A 88 11.74 8.63 12.43
CA ARG A 88 10.40 9.20 12.25
C ARG A 88 10.19 9.75 10.83
N ALA A 89 11.20 10.40 10.26
CA ALA A 89 11.19 10.80 8.85
C ALA A 89 11.18 9.60 7.90
N ALA A 90 11.90 8.51 8.22
CA ALA A 90 11.87 7.28 7.43
C ALA A 90 10.49 6.63 7.40
N LEU A 91 9.69 6.76 8.47
CA LEU A 91 8.29 6.34 8.50
C LEU A 91 7.35 7.26 7.69
N GLY A 92 7.84 8.40 7.19
CA GLY A 92 7.06 9.37 6.41
C GLY A 92 6.29 10.40 7.25
N ILE A 93 6.56 10.48 8.56
CA ILE A 93 5.83 11.34 9.52
C ILE A 93 6.78 12.24 10.33
N PRO A 94 7.62 13.08 9.68
CA PRO A 94 8.66 13.86 10.34
C PRO A 94 8.11 14.78 11.43
N TYR A 95 8.93 15.08 12.44
CA TYR A 95 8.64 16.19 13.36
C TYR A 95 8.67 17.53 12.60
N GLY A 96 7.97 18.52 13.14
CA GLY A 96 8.04 19.90 12.64
C GLY A 96 9.38 20.58 12.91
N ASP A 97 9.49 21.84 12.48
CA ASP A 97 10.72 22.62 12.63
C ASP A 97 11.04 22.97 14.09
N ASP A 98 10.02 23.17 14.91
CA ASP A 98 10.18 23.36 16.36
C ASP A 98 10.25 21.99 17.07
N LEU A 99 11.43 21.65 17.57
CA LEU A 99 11.69 20.37 18.22
C LEU A 99 11.25 20.32 19.69
N ASP A 100 10.80 21.45 20.23
CA ASP A 100 10.21 21.57 21.57
C ASP A 100 8.67 21.54 21.54
N ASP A 101 8.06 21.64 20.36
CA ASP A 101 6.63 21.42 20.18
C ASP A 101 6.22 20.00 20.55
N LYS A 102 5.17 19.91 21.37
CA LYS A 102 4.63 18.64 21.89
C LYS A 102 3.69 18.01 20.89
N VAL A 103 4.25 17.43 19.84
CA VAL A 103 3.50 16.72 18.78
C VAL A 103 3.62 15.19 18.88
N GLY A 104 4.50 14.68 19.75
CA GLY A 104 4.74 13.27 19.96
C GLY A 104 3.83 12.64 21.01
N THR A 105 3.39 11.40 20.77
CA THR A 105 2.49 10.63 21.63
C THR A 105 3.26 9.63 22.50
N GLN A 106 2.56 8.94 23.42
CA GLN A 106 3.15 7.81 24.16
C GLN A 106 3.60 6.69 23.21
N ALA A 107 2.85 6.43 22.14
CA ALA A 107 3.20 5.42 21.14
C ALA A 107 4.53 5.75 20.43
N ASP A 108 4.80 7.03 20.17
CA ASP A 108 6.07 7.49 19.60
C ASP A 108 7.25 7.24 20.54
N LEU A 109 7.08 7.52 21.83
CA LEU A 109 8.10 7.24 22.84
C LEU A 109 8.39 5.74 22.94
N ASP A 110 7.35 4.92 23.00
CA ASP A 110 7.48 3.46 23.06
C ASP A 110 8.16 2.89 21.81
N ALA A 111 7.85 3.45 20.62
CA ALA A 111 8.51 3.10 19.37
C ALA A 111 10.00 3.47 19.38
N ALA A 112 10.36 4.64 19.90
CA ALA A 112 11.76 5.05 20.05
C ALA A 112 12.52 4.14 21.04
N VAL A 113 11.90 3.75 22.16
CA VAL A 113 12.47 2.79 23.12
C VAL A 113 12.71 1.43 22.47
N ARG A 114 11.74 0.90 21.71
CA ARG A 114 11.91 -0.36 20.96
C ARG A 114 13.03 -0.28 19.93
N THR A 115 13.12 0.84 19.21
CA THR A 115 14.18 1.08 18.22
C THR A 115 15.56 1.09 18.88
N LYS A 116 15.70 1.76 20.03
CA LYS A 116 16.94 1.77 20.81
C LYS A 116 17.36 0.37 21.25
N ALA A 117 16.41 -0.45 21.71
CA ALA A 117 16.70 -1.83 22.11
C ALA A 117 17.23 -2.69 20.95
N ILE A 118 16.70 -2.51 19.74
CA ILE A 118 17.18 -3.22 18.54
C ILE A 118 18.59 -2.75 18.16
N LEU A 119 18.87 -1.44 18.26
CA LEU A 119 20.21 -0.90 18.01
C LEU A 119 21.24 -1.44 19.02
N ASP A 120 20.88 -1.51 20.30
CA ASP A 120 21.74 -2.05 21.35
C ASP A 120 22.03 -3.55 21.16
N ALA A 121 21.14 -4.26 20.44
CA ALA A 121 21.35 -5.65 20.04
C ALA A 121 22.31 -5.81 18.83
N GLY A 122 22.83 -4.71 18.28
CA GLY A 122 23.87 -4.72 17.23
C GLY A 122 23.34 -4.68 15.80
N PHE A 123 22.05 -4.37 15.59
CA PHE A 123 21.50 -4.25 14.23
C PHE A 123 22.05 -3.02 13.51
N PRO A 124 22.35 -3.10 12.20
CA PRO A 124 22.93 -1.97 11.46
C PRO A 124 21.90 -0.85 11.26
N VAL A 125 22.25 0.37 11.68
CA VAL A 125 21.39 1.56 11.57
C VAL A 125 20.88 1.78 10.14
N GLU A 126 21.74 1.65 9.13
CA GLU A 126 21.37 1.89 7.74
C GLU A 126 20.33 0.89 7.21
N GLU A 127 20.44 -0.37 7.62
CA GLU A 127 19.48 -1.42 7.26
C GLU A 127 18.15 -1.20 7.96
N MET A 128 18.18 -0.83 9.24
CA MET A 128 16.98 -0.49 9.99
C MET A 128 16.26 0.71 9.39
N LEU A 129 16.97 1.77 9.00
CA LEU A 129 16.38 2.94 8.33
C LEU A 129 15.80 2.58 6.95
N ARG A 130 16.44 1.67 6.22
CA ARG A 130 15.89 1.14 4.95
C ARG A 130 14.60 0.39 5.20
N ASN A 131 14.56 -0.48 6.21
CA ASN A 131 13.36 -1.21 6.60
C ASN A 131 12.23 -0.25 7.05
N ALA A 132 12.54 0.75 7.88
CA ALA A 132 11.59 1.76 8.34
C ALA A 132 10.93 2.50 7.16
N ARG A 133 11.68 2.83 6.09
CA ARG A 133 11.11 3.40 4.86
C ARG A 133 10.12 2.47 4.17
N VAL A 134 10.44 1.18 4.07
CA VAL A 134 9.54 0.19 3.47
C VAL A 134 8.25 0.07 4.30
N VAL A 135 8.39 -0.03 5.62
CA VAL A 135 7.25 -0.10 6.55
C VAL A 135 6.40 1.16 6.42
N GLY A 136 7.00 2.36 6.49
CA GLY A 136 6.29 3.64 6.39
C GLY A 136 5.52 3.79 5.09
N MET A 137 6.11 3.45 3.94
CA MET A 137 5.41 3.49 2.65
C MET A 137 4.24 2.49 2.60
N ALA A 138 4.41 1.29 3.15
CA ALA A 138 3.35 0.28 3.17
C ALA A 138 2.19 0.68 4.11
N THR A 139 2.50 1.13 5.33
CA THR A 139 1.48 1.53 6.30
C THR A 139 0.77 2.81 5.89
N ALA A 140 1.43 3.75 5.21
CA ALA A 140 0.78 4.92 4.64
C ALA A 140 -0.31 4.56 3.62
N ARG A 141 -0.03 3.60 2.71
CA ARG A 141 -1.02 3.10 1.74
C ARG A 141 -2.19 2.39 2.43
N VAL A 142 -1.91 1.59 3.46
CA VAL A 142 -2.97 0.95 4.27
C VAL A 142 -3.83 2.01 4.97
N ALA A 143 -3.22 3.03 5.56
CA ALA A 143 -3.95 4.11 6.22
C ALA A 143 -4.84 4.88 5.23
N GLU A 144 -4.35 5.15 4.02
CA GLU A 144 -5.11 5.77 2.94
C GLU A 144 -6.31 4.90 2.51
N ALA A 145 -6.09 3.61 2.25
CA ALA A 145 -7.17 2.69 1.90
C ALA A 145 -8.24 2.57 3.00
N ASN A 146 -7.83 2.53 4.27
CA ASN A 146 -8.75 2.49 5.41
C ASN A 146 -9.54 3.80 5.55
N ARG A 147 -8.89 4.95 5.35
CA ARG A 147 -9.56 6.26 5.36
C ARG A 147 -10.65 6.30 4.30
N ASP A 148 -10.34 5.86 3.09
CA ASP A 148 -11.30 5.80 1.98
C ASP A 148 -12.50 4.90 2.29
N LEU A 149 -12.26 3.72 2.86
CA LEU A 149 -13.31 2.80 3.29
C LEU A 149 -14.26 3.46 4.29
N VAL A 150 -13.71 4.15 5.29
CA VAL A 150 -14.46 4.86 6.34
C VAL A 150 -15.26 6.02 5.72
N VAL A 151 -14.61 6.89 4.94
CA VAL A 151 -15.26 8.08 4.35
C VAL A 151 -16.41 7.71 3.42
N ARG A 152 -16.22 6.73 2.53
CA ARG A 152 -17.24 6.31 1.56
C ARG A 152 -18.47 5.68 2.20
N ASN A 153 -18.31 4.96 3.32
CA ASN A 153 -19.40 4.21 3.93
C ASN A 153 -20.09 4.95 5.09
N LEU A 154 -19.47 6.00 5.63
CA LEU A 154 -19.98 6.66 6.84
C LEU A 154 -20.45 8.09 6.64
N THR A 155 -20.21 8.72 5.49
CA THR A 155 -20.77 10.03 5.19
C THR A 155 -22.20 9.86 4.67
N ALA A 156 -23.16 10.55 5.30
CA ALA A 156 -24.56 10.54 4.88
C ALA A 156 -25.02 11.96 4.50
N PRO A 157 -25.85 12.12 3.45
CA PRO A 157 -26.43 13.42 3.13
C PRO A 157 -27.22 13.98 4.32
N GLY A 158 -26.85 15.19 4.77
CA GLY A 158 -27.54 15.88 5.87
C GLY A 158 -26.89 15.74 7.25
N ASP A 159 -25.74 15.07 7.36
CA ASP A 159 -24.97 15.02 8.61
C ASP A 159 -24.63 16.43 9.13
N ASN A 160 -24.90 16.68 10.41
CA ASN A 160 -24.31 17.83 11.10
C ASN A 160 -22.91 17.49 11.64
N GLU A 161 -22.16 18.54 11.97
CA GLU A 161 -20.74 18.42 12.39
C GLU A 161 -20.56 17.45 13.56
N ARG A 162 -21.46 17.49 14.55
CA ARG A 162 -21.38 16.65 15.75
C ARG A 162 -21.68 15.19 15.43
N GLU A 163 -22.75 14.92 14.68
CA GLU A 163 -23.13 13.56 14.29
C GLU A 163 -22.04 12.88 13.45
N LEU A 164 -21.42 13.62 12.53
CA LEU A 164 -20.29 13.12 11.76
C LEU A 164 -19.09 12.82 12.66
N ALA A 165 -18.73 13.73 13.56
CA ALA A 165 -17.63 13.54 14.49
C ALA A 165 -17.84 12.31 15.41
N GLU A 166 -19.03 12.17 16.00
CA GLU A 166 -19.37 11.02 16.87
C GLU A 166 -19.32 9.69 16.11
N ARG A 167 -19.80 9.66 14.86
CA ARG A 167 -19.77 8.47 14.01
C ARG A 167 -18.35 8.07 13.63
N LEU A 168 -17.50 9.05 13.28
CA LEU A 168 -16.11 8.81 12.94
C LEU A 168 -15.31 8.30 14.15
N VAL A 169 -15.52 8.88 15.34
CA VAL A 169 -14.90 8.41 16.59
C VAL A 169 -15.30 6.97 16.89
N GLY A 170 -16.61 6.67 16.89
CA GLY A 170 -17.08 5.29 17.15
C GLY A 170 -16.52 4.27 16.15
N SER A 171 -16.27 4.71 14.91
CA SER A 171 -15.64 3.87 13.89
C SER A 171 -14.17 3.64 14.15
N VAL A 172 -13.41 4.66 14.59
CA VAL A 172 -12.02 4.49 15.02
C VAL A 172 -11.92 3.57 16.22
N GLU A 173 -12.73 3.79 17.26
CA GLU A 173 -12.72 2.97 18.48
C GLU A 173 -13.00 1.50 18.20
N PHE A 174 -13.87 1.21 17.22
CA PHE A 174 -14.20 -0.15 16.82
C PHE A 174 -13.20 -0.76 15.82
N LEU A 175 -12.84 -0.02 14.76
CA LEU A 175 -12.06 -0.56 13.63
C LEU A 175 -10.55 -0.52 13.87
N LEU A 176 -10.02 0.47 14.61
CA LEU A 176 -8.57 0.60 14.79
C LEU A 176 -7.96 -0.63 15.49
N PRO A 177 -8.52 -1.17 16.59
CA PRO A 177 -8.00 -2.39 17.20
C PRO A 177 -8.04 -3.58 16.23
N LEU A 178 -9.17 -3.80 15.54
CA LEU A 178 -9.32 -4.88 14.55
C LEU A 178 -8.32 -4.75 13.40
N GLY A 179 -8.11 -3.53 12.91
CA GLY A 179 -7.15 -3.24 11.84
C GLY A 179 -5.70 -3.54 12.26
N THR A 180 -5.33 -3.15 13.49
CA THR A 180 -3.98 -3.44 14.02
C THR A 180 -3.74 -4.93 14.24
N GLU A 181 -4.72 -5.68 14.75
CA GLU A 181 -4.66 -7.15 14.86
C GLU A 181 -4.54 -7.82 13.49
N PHE A 182 -5.34 -7.39 12.52
CA PHE A 182 -5.30 -7.91 11.16
C PHE A 182 -3.95 -7.66 10.48
N LEU A 183 -3.36 -6.47 10.65
CA LEU A 183 -2.01 -6.17 10.16
C LEU A 183 -0.95 -7.06 10.80
N GLY A 184 -1.05 -7.32 12.11
CA GLY A 184 -0.18 -8.24 12.82
C GLY A 184 -0.24 -9.66 12.25
N TYR A 185 -1.45 -10.18 12.02
CA TYR A 185 -1.68 -11.47 11.37
C TYR A 185 -1.12 -11.50 9.95
N ALA A 186 -1.46 -10.51 9.12
CA ALA A 186 -1.03 -10.45 7.72
C ALA A 186 0.49 -10.40 7.61
N PHE A 187 1.16 -9.63 8.48
CA PHE A 187 2.62 -9.59 8.56
C PHE A 187 3.21 -10.97 8.92
N GLN A 188 2.69 -11.64 9.94
CA GLN A 188 3.14 -12.98 10.35
C GLN A 188 2.92 -14.03 9.26
N ALA A 189 1.76 -14.02 8.60
CA ALA A 189 1.45 -14.93 7.51
C ALA A 189 2.40 -14.75 6.33
N ASN A 190 2.68 -13.50 5.95
CA ASN A 190 3.65 -13.18 4.90
C ASN A 190 5.08 -13.59 5.28
N LEU A 191 5.50 -13.35 6.53
CA LEU A 191 6.81 -13.81 7.02
C LEU A 191 6.94 -15.33 6.96
N LEU A 192 5.93 -16.07 7.43
CA LEU A 192 5.94 -17.53 7.36
C LEU A 192 6.05 -18.02 5.91
N GLU A 193 5.34 -17.36 5.01
CA GLU A 193 5.39 -17.68 3.59
C GLU A 193 6.77 -17.36 2.98
N GLN A 194 7.45 -16.29 3.40
CA GLN A 194 8.85 -16.05 3.02
C GLN A 194 9.78 -17.14 3.58
N VAL A 195 9.65 -17.49 4.86
CA VAL A 195 10.48 -18.54 5.47
C VAL A 195 10.31 -19.88 4.75
N LYS A 196 9.07 -20.27 4.41
CA LYS A 196 8.81 -21.50 3.63
C LYS A 196 9.51 -21.51 2.27
N ARG A 197 9.70 -20.34 1.67
CA ARG A 197 10.36 -20.16 0.37
C ARG A 197 11.89 -20.09 0.51
N ASP A 198 12.37 -19.52 1.61
CA ASP A 198 13.79 -19.45 1.98
C ASP A 198 14.33 -20.77 2.55
N VAL A 199 13.46 -21.74 2.86
CA VAL A 199 13.84 -23.17 2.92
C VAL A 199 14.16 -23.62 1.49
N ILE A 200 15.28 -23.10 1.02
CA ILE A 200 15.95 -23.53 -0.17
C ILE A 200 16.58 -24.89 0.16
N GLY A 201 16.47 -25.82 -0.79
CA GLY A 201 17.00 -27.17 -0.66
C GLY A 201 18.47 -27.17 -0.25
N ALA A 202 18.94 -28.30 0.28
CA ALA A 202 20.28 -28.51 0.84
C ALA A 202 21.48 -28.05 -0.04
N ALA A 203 21.26 -27.66 -1.30
CA ALA A 203 22.24 -27.09 -2.20
C ALA A 203 22.64 -25.63 -1.86
N ASP A 204 21.72 -24.77 -1.41
CA ASP A 204 22.02 -23.34 -1.20
C ASP A 204 22.61 -23.06 0.20
N LEU A 205 22.29 -23.94 1.17
CA LEU A 205 22.97 -23.99 2.47
C LEU A 205 24.47 -24.31 2.35
N ALA A 206 24.90 -24.97 1.27
CA ALA A 206 26.31 -25.30 1.03
C ALA A 206 27.09 -24.16 0.34
N SER A 207 26.41 -23.27 -0.40
CA SER A 207 27.04 -22.13 -1.08
C SER A 207 27.03 -20.84 -0.26
N GLY A 208 26.13 -20.72 0.72
CA GLY A 208 26.01 -19.53 1.57
C GLY A 208 25.41 -18.31 0.88
N ASP A 209 24.85 -18.46 -0.32
CA ASP A 209 24.36 -17.36 -1.16
C ASP A 209 22.83 -17.29 -1.13
N ILE A 210 22.28 -16.87 0.01
CA ILE A 210 20.84 -16.62 0.17
C ILE A 210 20.51 -15.33 -0.60
N GLY A 211 20.02 -15.46 -1.84
CA GLY A 211 19.71 -14.33 -2.72
C GLY A 211 20.35 -14.37 -4.11
N GLY A 212 20.91 -15.50 -4.52
CA GLY A 212 21.52 -15.69 -5.84
C GLY A 212 20.55 -15.56 -7.03
N VAL A 213 21.13 -15.55 -8.23
CA VAL A 213 20.37 -15.56 -9.50
C VAL A 213 19.59 -16.87 -9.61
N VAL A 214 18.27 -16.78 -9.72
CA VAL A 214 17.36 -17.93 -9.89
C VAL A 214 16.64 -17.85 -11.22
N GLU A 215 16.43 -19.00 -11.85
CA GLU A 215 15.61 -19.08 -13.05
C GLU A 215 14.12 -18.99 -12.69
N ARG A 216 13.40 -18.08 -13.35
CA ARG A 216 11.97 -17.84 -13.15
C ARG A 216 11.29 -17.56 -14.48
N THR A 217 10.00 -17.88 -14.52
CA THR A 217 9.09 -17.43 -15.58
C THR A 217 8.37 -16.18 -15.07
N VAL A 218 8.44 -15.10 -15.84
CA VAL A 218 7.88 -13.79 -15.52
C VAL A 218 6.81 -13.46 -16.54
N CYS A 219 5.63 -13.05 -16.07
CA CYS A 219 4.52 -12.58 -16.90
C CYS A 219 4.19 -11.14 -16.52
N PHE A 220 4.06 -10.28 -17.52
CA PHE A 220 3.36 -9.01 -17.38
C PHE A 220 2.03 -9.10 -18.13
N ALA A 221 0.97 -8.57 -17.52
CA ALA A 221 -0.31 -8.35 -18.19
C ALA A 221 -0.71 -6.89 -17.99
N ASP A 222 -1.13 -6.22 -19.05
CA ASP A 222 -1.58 -4.81 -19.02
C ASP A 222 -2.90 -4.61 -19.76
N LEU A 223 -3.66 -3.60 -19.33
CA LEU A 223 -4.87 -3.14 -20.01
C LEU A 223 -4.49 -2.34 -21.28
N VAL A 224 -5.04 -2.73 -22.41
CA VAL A 224 -4.81 -2.02 -23.68
C VAL A 224 -5.51 -0.67 -23.67
N GLU A 225 -4.83 0.36 -24.17
CA GLU A 225 -5.37 1.73 -24.37
C GLU A 225 -5.89 2.39 -23.08
N PHE A 226 -5.47 1.91 -21.91
CA PHE A 226 -5.82 2.49 -20.61
C PHE A 226 -5.45 3.98 -20.50
N THR A 227 -4.33 4.39 -21.12
CA THR A 227 -3.93 5.81 -21.14
C THR A 227 -4.93 6.68 -21.90
N SER A 228 -5.54 6.18 -22.98
CA SER A 228 -6.58 6.88 -23.73
C SER A 228 -7.90 6.91 -22.94
N LEU A 229 -8.23 5.82 -22.24
CA LEU A 229 -9.39 5.73 -21.37
C LEU A 229 -9.35 6.83 -20.29
N GLY A 230 -8.18 7.05 -19.68
CA GLY A 230 -8.00 8.11 -18.67
C GLY A 230 -8.18 9.56 -19.17
N GLU A 231 -8.24 9.79 -20.49
CA GLU A 231 -8.59 11.10 -21.06
C GLU A 231 -10.11 11.26 -21.28
N GLU A 232 -10.86 10.15 -21.33
CA GLU A 232 -12.30 10.13 -21.66
C GLU A 232 -13.20 9.96 -20.44
N ILE A 233 -12.73 9.30 -19.37
CA ILE A 233 -13.52 8.99 -18.17
C ILE A 233 -13.05 9.75 -16.93
N ALA A 234 -13.92 9.85 -15.92
CA ALA A 234 -13.58 10.51 -14.66
C ALA A 234 -12.51 9.71 -13.87
N PRO A 235 -11.63 10.37 -13.10
CA PRO A 235 -10.57 9.69 -12.32
C PRO A 235 -11.10 8.59 -11.39
N GLU A 236 -12.29 8.76 -10.82
CA GLU A 236 -12.92 7.80 -9.92
C GLU A 236 -13.31 6.51 -10.67
N GLU A 237 -13.81 6.63 -11.90
CA GLU A 237 -14.16 5.50 -12.77
C GLU A 237 -12.90 4.75 -13.22
N LEU A 238 -11.83 5.49 -13.52
CA LEU A 238 -10.54 4.91 -13.86
C LEU A 238 -9.96 4.09 -12.69
N GLY A 239 -10.08 4.61 -11.47
CA GLY A 239 -9.67 3.91 -10.25
C GLY A 239 -10.45 2.61 -10.02
N ALA A 240 -11.75 2.59 -10.33
CA ALA A 240 -12.58 1.40 -10.23
C ALA A 240 -12.15 0.30 -11.23
N VAL A 241 -11.80 0.68 -12.47
CA VAL A 241 -11.28 -0.26 -13.48
C VAL A 241 -9.96 -0.89 -13.02
N VAL A 242 -9.05 -0.10 -12.45
CA VAL A 242 -7.78 -0.62 -11.89
C VAL A 242 -8.05 -1.56 -10.73
N GLY A 243 -8.88 -1.16 -9.77
CA GLY A 243 -9.24 -2.01 -8.63
C GLY A 243 -9.83 -3.36 -9.06
N HIS A 244 -10.75 -3.34 -10.03
CA HIS A 244 -11.33 -4.56 -10.58
C HIS A 244 -10.30 -5.44 -11.30
N PHE A 245 -9.38 -4.83 -12.05
CA PHE A 245 -8.27 -5.56 -12.65
C PHE A 245 -7.36 -6.23 -11.60
N GLU A 246 -7.07 -5.55 -10.49
CA GLU A 246 -6.30 -6.12 -9.39
C GLU A 246 -7.04 -7.30 -8.72
N GLU A 247 -8.38 -7.22 -8.59
CA GLU A 247 -9.22 -8.30 -8.09
C GLU A 247 -9.17 -9.53 -9.02
N LEU A 248 -9.34 -9.32 -10.34
CA LEU A 248 -9.22 -10.39 -11.34
C LEU A 248 -7.85 -11.04 -11.30
N ALA A 249 -6.78 -10.24 -11.27
CA ALA A 249 -5.40 -10.73 -11.20
C ALA A 249 -5.14 -11.53 -9.92
N THR A 250 -5.70 -11.10 -8.78
CA THR A 250 -5.56 -11.82 -7.51
C THR A 250 -6.38 -13.11 -7.50
N GLY A 251 -7.58 -13.10 -8.09
CA GLY A 251 -8.50 -14.24 -8.12
C GLY A 251 -8.02 -15.43 -8.95
N VAL A 252 -7.22 -15.20 -9.99
CA VAL A 252 -6.65 -16.26 -10.84
C VAL A 252 -5.32 -16.83 -10.33
N VAL A 253 -4.67 -16.16 -9.37
CA VAL A 253 -3.34 -16.56 -8.90
C VAL A 253 -3.46 -17.68 -7.86
N THR A 254 -2.84 -18.81 -8.16
CA THR A 254 -2.70 -19.95 -7.24
C THR A 254 -1.24 -20.40 -7.16
N ALA A 255 -0.86 -21.07 -6.06
CA ALA A 255 0.50 -21.57 -5.91
C ALA A 255 0.86 -22.52 -7.09
N PRO A 256 2.06 -22.41 -7.69
CA PRO A 256 3.25 -21.70 -7.21
C PRO A 256 3.42 -20.26 -7.73
N ILE A 257 2.37 -19.65 -8.32
CA ILE A 257 2.42 -18.32 -8.93
C ILE A 257 2.31 -17.24 -7.86
N ARG A 258 3.03 -16.14 -8.06
CA ARG A 258 2.97 -14.95 -7.23
C ARG A 258 2.57 -13.74 -8.03
N LEU A 259 1.55 -13.02 -7.57
CA LEU A 259 1.38 -11.60 -7.88
C LEU A 259 2.46 -10.82 -7.13
N VAL A 260 3.45 -10.30 -7.87
CA VAL A 260 4.61 -9.59 -7.29
C VAL A 260 4.25 -8.16 -6.98
N LYS A 261 3.63 -7.48 -7.95
CA LYS A 261 3.22 -6.08 -7.83
C LYS A 261 2.22 -5.72 -8.93
N THR A 262 1.49 -4.66 -8.66
CA THR A 262 0.66 -3.92 -9.63
C THR A 262 1.36 -2.59 -9.93
N ILE A 263 1.27 -2.13 -11.17
CA ILE A 263 1.87 -0.88 -11.67
C ILE A 263 0.78 -0.19 -12.49
N GLY A 264 -0.12 0.52 -11.82
CA GLY A 264 -1.28 1.13 -12.46
C GLY A 264 -2.14 0.07 -13.14
N ASP A 265 -2.13 0.08 -14.47
CA ASP A 265 -2.90 -0.80 -15.35
C ASP A 265 -2.20 -2.11 -15.73
N ALA A 266 -1.05 -2.40 -15.10
CA ALA A 266 -0.28 -3.62 -15.34
C ALA A 266 -0.05 -4.43 -14.06
N VAL A 267 -0.05 -5.76 -14.18
CA VAL A 267 0.38 -6.67 -13.11
C VAL A 267 1.61 -7.45 -13.51
N MET A 268 2.44 -7.78 -12.52
CA MET A 268 3.60 -8.65 -12.67
C MET A 268 3.37 -9.95 -11.89
N LEU A 269 3.35 -11.07 -12.62
CA LEU A 269 3.25 -12.41 -12.07
C LEU A 269 4.58 -13.16 -12.25
N VAL A 270 4.98 -13.96 -11.26
CA VAL A 270 6.21 -14.76 -11.31
C VAL A 270 5.94 -16.19 -10.82
N SER A 271 6.55 -17.16 -11.50
CA SER A 271 6.45 -18.58 -11.15
C SER A 271 7.79 -19.29 -11.37
N PRO A 272 8.13 -20.31 -10.55
CA PRO A 272 9.22 -21.23 -10.87
C PRO A 272 8.90 -22.14 -12.06
N GLN A 273 7.63 -22.28 -12.45
CA GLN A 273 7.16 -23.18 -13.51
C GLN A 273 6.47 -22.39 -14.63
N ALA A 274 6.84 -22.66 -15.87
CA ALA A 274 6.31 -21.94 -17.04
C ALA A 274 4.86 -22.32 -17.36
N GLU A 275 4.53 -23.61 -17.38
CA GLU A 275 3.20 -24.13 -17.73
C GLU A 275 2.07 -23.51 -16.88
N PRO A 276 2.09 -23.56 -15.54
CA PRO A 276 1.03 -22.95 -14.73
C PRO A 276 0.90 -21.44 -14.96
N LEU A 277 2.01 -20.75 -15.21
CA LEU A 277 1.98 -19.31 -15.43
C LEU A 277 1.38 -18.94 -16.80
N VAL A 278 1.63 -19.75 -17.82
CA VAL A 278 0.99 -19.61 -19.14
C VAL A 278 -0.51 -19.83 -19.00
N GLU A 279 -0.94 -20.85 -18.25
CA GLU A 279 -2.35 -21.13 -18.00
C GLU A 279 -3.04 -19.95 -17.29
N VAL A 280 -2.47 -19.46 -16.19
CA VAL A 280 -3.02 -18.31 -15.44
C VAL A 280 -3.04 -17.03 -16.27
N ALA A 281 -2.04 -16.80 -17.13
CA ALA A 281 -2.07 -15.66 -18.04
C ALA A 281 -3.22 -15.75 -19.06
N LEU A 282 -3.52 -16.96 -19.55
CA LEU A 282 -4.68 -17.20 -20.42
C LEU A 282 -6.00 -17.03 -19.67
N ASP A 283 -6.09 -17.49 -18.41
CA ASP A 283 -7.25 -17.26 -17.55
C ASP A 283 -7.49 -15.79 -17.29
N LEU A 284 -6.45 -15.03 -16.96
CA LEU A 284 -6.55 -13.60 -16.70
C LEU A 284 -7.09 -12.84 -17.92
N VAL A 285 -6.53 -13.12 -19.11
CA VAL A 285 -7.00 -12.51 -20.37
C VAL A 285 -8.45 -12.91 -20.68
N ALA A 286 -8.83 -14.16 -20.41
CA ALA A 286 -10.20 -14.63 -20.61
C ALA A 286 -11.20 -14.03 -19.61
N ALA A 287 -10.80 -13.89 -18.35
CA ALA A 287 -11.62 -13.30 -17.30
C ALA A 287 -11.92 -11.83 -17.61
N ALA A 288 -10.90 -11.04 -17.98
CA ALA A 288 -11.11 -9.66 -18.42
C ALA A 288 -12.01 -9.55 -19.65
N ALA A 289 -11.90 -10.48 -20.61
CA ALA A 289 -12.79 -10.50 -21.76
C ALA A 289 -14.25 -10.85 -21.41
N ALA A 290 -14.48 -11.57 -20.30
CA ALA A 290 -15.82 -11.95 -19.83
C ALA A 290 -16.57 -10.79 -19.17
N GLU A 291 -15.88 -9.73 -18.75
CA GLU A 291 -16.48 -8.50 -18.20
C GLU A 291 -17.27 -7.69 -19.25
N GLY A 292 -17.09 -8.00 -20.53
CA GLY A 292 -17.80 -7.39 -21.65
C GLY A 292 -17.11 -6.16 -22.23
N ASP A 293 -17.77 -5.51 -23.20
CA ASP A 293 -17.16 -4.49 -24.07
C ASP A 293 -16.74 -3.20 -23.35
N GLN A 294 -17.23 -2.98 -22.12
CA GLN A 294 -16.88 -1.80 -21.31
C GLN A 294 -15.56 -1.98 -20.54
N PHE A 295 -15.07 -3.22 -20.40
CA PHE A 295 -13.82 -3.48 -19.71
C PHE A 295 -12.66 -3.53 -20.71
N PRO A 296 -11.51 -2.88 -20.44
CA PRO A 296 -10.41 -2.88 -21.38
C PRO A 296 -9.85 -4.28 -21.63
N VAL A 297 -9.49 -4.54 -22.88
CA VAL A 297 -8.92 -5.83 -23.28
C VAL A 297 -7.53 -5.98 -22.69
N LEU A 298 -7.25 -7.12 -22.05
CA LEU A 298 -5.91 -7.45 -21.59
C LEU A 298 -5.03 -8.04 -22.69
N ARG A 299 -3.73 -7.83 -22.55
CA ARG A 299 -2.69 -8.58 -23.26
C ARG A 299 -1.61 -8.98 -22.27
N ALA A 300 -0.85 -10.03 -22.58
CA ALA A 300 0.21 -10.50 -21.71
C ALA A 300 1.48 -10.90 -22.48
N GLY A 301 2.62 -10.74 -21.83
CA GLY A 301 3.93 -11.15 -22.31
C GLY A 301 4.69 -11.93 -21.26
N ILE A 302 5.22 -13.10 -21.64
CA ILE A 302 5.89 -14.03 -20.75
C ILE A 302 7.31 -14.32 -21.24
N ALA A 303 8.26 -14.36 -20.31
CA ALA A 303 9.63 -14.77 -20.58
C ALA A 303 10.20 -15.62 -19.44
N THR A 304 11.05 -16.59 -19.78
CA THR A 304 11.72 -17.48 -18.83
C THR A 304 13.23 -17.24 -18.85
N GLY A 305 13.84 -17.14 -17.68
CA GLY A 305 15.30 -17.10 -17.55
C GLY A 305 15.79 -16.55 -16.20
N PRO A 306 17.06 -16.12 -16.10
CA PRO A 306 17.66 -15.69 -14.85
C PRO A 306 17.06 -14.39 -14.31
N THR A 307 16.76 -14.41 -13.01
CA THR A 307 16.21 -13.28 -12.24
C THR A 307 16.92 -13.15 -10.89
N LEU A 308 16.94 -11.93 -10.35
CA LEU A 308 17.46 -11.61 -9.04
C LEU A 308 16.28 -11.21 -8.13
N PRO A 309 15.87 -12.05 -7.16
CA PRO A 309 14.85 -11.69 -6.18
C PRO A 309 15.44 -10.67 -5.19
N GLN A 310 14.79 -9.53 -5.01
CA GLN A 310 15.24 -8.51 -4.08
C GLN A 310 14.06 -7.71 -3.50
N SER A 311 13.98 -7.66 -2.16
CA SER A 311 12.97 -6.88 -1.42
C SER A 311 11.52 -7.13 -1.87
N GLY A 312 11.20 -8.39 -2.17
CA GLY A 312 9.86 -8.79 -2.62
C GLY A 312 9.61 -8.64 -4.13
N ASP A 313 10.54 -8.03 -4.87
CA ASP A 313 10.50 -7.82 -6.32
C ASP A 313 11.49 -8.74 -7.07
N TYR A 314 11.46 -8.72 -8.40
CA TYR A 314 12.41 -9.44 -9.26
C TYR A 314 13.04 -8.50 -10.28
N TYR A 315 14.35 -8.63 -10.46
CA TYR A 315 15.13 -7.89 -11.43
C TYR A 315 15.83 -8.81 -12.41
N GLY A 316 16.20 -8.29 -13.58
CA GLY A 316 17.02 -9.02 -14.54
C GLY A 316 16.47 -8.99 -15.96
N ARG A 317 17.18 -9.68 -16.85
CA ARG A 317 16.91 -9.66 -18.28
C ARG A 317 15.53 -10.24 -18.62
N SER A 318 15.10 -11.31 -17.94
CA SER A 318 13.78 -11.93 -18.19
C SER A 318 12.63 -11.02 -17.81
N VAL A 319 12.75 -10.26 -16.72
CA VAL A 319 11.74 -9.26 -16.30
C VAL A 319 11.60 -8.17 -17.37
N ASN A 320 12.72 -7.63 -17.83
CA ASN A 320 12.73 -6.63 -18.91
C ASN A 320 12.16 -7.21 -20.21
N LEU A 321 12.49 -8.45 -20.56
CA LEU A 321 12.00 -9.12 -21.76
C LEU A 321 10.48 -9.32 -21.72
N ALA A 322 9.93 -9.87 -20.63
CA ALA A 322 8.50 -10.07 -20.46
C ALA A 322 7.72 -8.75 -20.61
N SER A 323 8.19 -7.67 -19.97
CA SER A 323 7.61 -6.33 -20.12
C SER A 323 7.60 -5.85 -21.58
N ARG A 324 8.71 -6.06 -22.31
CA ARG A 324 8.81 -5.66 -23.74
C ARG A 324 7.97 -6.52 -24.67
N ILE A 325 7.81 -7.82 -24.36
CA ILE A 325 6.92 -8.72 -25.10
C ILE A 325 5.47 -8.26 -24.93
N THR A 326 5.07 -7.90 -23.71
CA THR A 326 3.72 -7.42 -23.39
C THR A 326 3.37 -6.18 -24.23
N GLY A 327 4.27 -5.20 -24.29
CA GLY A 327 4.05 -3.97 -25.06
C GLY A 327 3.86 -4.16 -26.58
N ILE A 328 4.23 -5.31 -27.14
CA ILE A 328 3.99 -5.64 -28.56
C ILE A 328 2.96 -6.76 -28.76
N ALA A 329 2.41 -7.30 -27.66
CA ALA A 329 1.32 -8.26 -27.73
C ALA A 329 0.08 -7.58 -28.29
N ARG A 330 -0.69 -8.33 -29.08
CA ARG A 330 -1.98 -7.85 -29.58
C ARG A 330 -3.02 -7.91 -28.45
N PRO A 331 -4.05 -7.05 -28.49
CA PRO A 331 -5.16 -7.15 -27.54
C PRO A 331 -5.75 -8.57 -27.54
N GLY A 332 -6.02 -9.12 -26.35
CA GLY A 332 -6.60 -10.44 -26.16
C GLY A 332 -5.62 -11.57 -26.49
N SER A 333 -4.31 -11.33 -26.37
CA SER A 333 -3.29 -12.34 -26.66
C SER A 333 -2.21 -12.42 -25.61
N VAL A 334 -1.72 -13.64 -25.43
CA VAL A 334 -0.54 -13.97 -24.64
C VAL A 334 0.60 -14.29 -25.60
N LEU A 335 1.70 -13.54 -25.50
CA LEU A 335 2.94 -13.79 -26.23
C LEU A 335 4.01 -14.36 -25.29
N VAL A 336 4.77 -15.34 -25.77
CA VAL A 336 5.86 -15.98 -25.03
C VAL A 336 7.15 -16.00 -25.85
N ASP A 337 8.30 -16.04 -25.17
CA ASP A 337 9.60 -16.30 -25.81
C ASP A 337 9.86 -17.79 -26.05
N SER A 338 10.97 -18.11 -26.71
CA SER A 338 11.40 -19.50 -26.95
C SER A 338 11.59 -20.30 -25.64
N PRO A 339 12.36 -19.82 -24.64
CA PRO A 339 12.51 -20.50 -23.36
C PRO A 339 11.18 -20.83 -22.66
N THR A 340 10.24 -19.89 -22.60
CA THR A 340 8.93 -20.15 -21.98
C THR A 340 8.16 -21.22 -22.73
N ARG A 341 8.15 -21.17 -24.07
CA ARG A 341 7.49 -22.20 -24.90
C ARG A 341 8.06 -23.59 -24.65
N GLU A 342 9.39 -23.69 -24.59
CA GLU A 342 10.09 -24.96 -24.35
C GLU A 342 9.80 -25.49 -22.94
N ALA A 343 9.79 -24.62 -21.93
CA ALA A 343 9.52 -25.00 -20.54
C ALA A 343 8.05 -25.31 -20.24
N ALA A 344 7.10 -24.70 -20.97
CA ALA A 344 5.66 -24.94 -20.77
C ALA A 344 5.13 -26.17 -21.52
N GLY A 345 5.95 -26.79 -22.38
CA GLY A 345 5.56 -27.94 -23.17
C GLY A 345 4.72 -27.59 -24.40
N GLU A 346 4.86 -28.39 -25.47
CA GLU A 346 4.15 -28.22 -26.75
C GLU A 346 2.83 -29.00 -26.82
N ASP A 347 2.58 -29.91 -25.88
CA ASP A 347 1.39 -30.79 -25.87
C ASP A 347 0.16 -30.17 -25.18
N HIS A 348 0.37 -29.21 -24.28
CA HIS A 348 -0.68 -28.58 -23.48
C HIS A 348 -1.26 -27.30 -24.10
N PHE A 349 -0.51 -26.67 -25.02
CA PHE A 349 -0.87 -25.38 -25.60
C PHE A 349 -0.63 -25.34 -27.10
N ALA A 350 -1.48 -24.59 -27.81
CA ALA A 350 -1.29 -24.30 -29.22
C ALA A 350 -0.44 -23.05 -29.42
N TYR A 351 0.73 -23.21 -30.04
CA TYR A 351 1.66 -22.11 -30.34
C TYR A 351 1.62 -21.72 -31.82
N SER A 352 1.63 -20.41 -32.06
CA SER A 352 1.75 -19.84 -33.42
C SER A 352 2.88 -18.83 -33.46
N PHE A 353 3.78 -18.95 -34.44
CA PHE A 353 4.93 -18.05 -34.56
C PHE A 353 4.46 -16.61 -34.82
N ALA A 354 4.83 -15.69 -33.93
CA ALA A 354 4.46 -14.28 -33.98
C ALA A 354 5.56 -13.39 -34.62
N GLY A 355 6.63 -14.04 -35.10
CA GLY A 355 7.77 -13.38 -35.74
C GLY A 355 8.99 -13.28 -34.83
N GLU A 356 10.10 -12.88 -35.44
CA GLU A 356 11.35 -12.59 -34.75
C GLU A 356 11.54 -11.08 -34.66
N ARG A 357 11.59 -10.54 -33.44
CA ARG A 357 11.57 -9.09 -33.17
C ARG A 357 12.84 -8.63 -32.48
N ARG A 358 13.29 -7.41 -32.81
CA ARG A 358 14.28 -6.69 -32.01
C ARG A 358 13.53 -5.78 -31.04
N LEU A 359 13.69 -6.03 -29.75
CA LEU A 359 12.98 -5.29 -28.71
C LEU A 359 13.88 -4.18 -28.15
N LYS A 360 13.28 -3.05 -27.77
CA LYS A 360 14.02 -1.90 -27.25
C LYS A 360 14.80 -2.29 -25.98
N GLY A 361 16.12 -2.10 -26.01
CA GLY A 361 17.01 -2.44 -24.90
C GLY A 361 17.39 -3.92 -24.81
N ILE A 362 17.10 -4.71 -25.84
CA ILE A 362 17.49 -6.13 -25.94
C ILE A 362 18.29 -6.32 -27.23
N ASP A 363 19.58 -6.66 -27.07
CA ASP A 363 20.52 -6.70 -28.20
C ASP A 363 20.21 -7.80 -29.21
N ALA A 364 19.79 -8.98 -28.71
CA ALA A 364 19.47 -10.14 -29.53
C ALA A 364 18.01 -10.10 -30.01
N ARG A 365 17.80 -10.54 -31.26
CA ARG A 365 16.45 -10.78 -31.77
C ARG A 365 15.79 -11.93 -30.99
N GLN A 366 14.50 -11.79 -30.72
CA GLN A 366 13.71 -12.74 -29.95
C GLN A 366 12.65 -13.37 -30.85
N LYS A 367 12.62 -14.70 -30.90
CA LYS A 367 11.52 -15.46 -31.49
C LYS A 367 10.36 -15.46 -30.51
N LEU A 368 9.19 -15.04 -30.98
CA LEU A 368 8.00 -14.92 -30.16
C LEU A 368 6.90 -15.82 -30.69
N PHE A 369 6.07 -16.32 -29.78
CA PHE A 369 4.98 -17.22 -30.08
C PHE A 369 3.72 -16.72 -29.40
N ARG A 370 2.61 -16.67 -30.13
CA ARG A 370 1.30 -16.52 -29.51
C ARG A 370 0.84 -17.88 -29.02
N VAL A 371 0.51 -17.96 -27.75
CA VAL A 371 -0.01 -19.16 -27.08
C VAL A 371 -1.53 -19.09 -26.93
N ARG A 372 -2.20 -20.24 -27.01
CA ARG A 372 -3.64 -20.44 -26.80
C ARG A 372 -3.85 -21.82 -26.15
N ARG A 373 -5.04 -22.02 -25.55
CA ARG A 373 -5.48 -23.37 -25.15
C ARG A 373 -5.55 -24.28 -26.38
N GLY A 374 -5.06 -25.51 -26.20
CA GLY A 374 -5.04 -26.56 -27.22
C GLY A 374 -6.43 -27.09 -27.57
#